data_AF-A0A662RRJ5-F1
#
_entry.id   AF-A0A662RRJ5-F1
#
_cell.length_a   1.000
_cell.length_b   1.000
_cell.length_c   1.000
_cell.angle_alpha   90.00
_cell.angle_beta   90.00
_cell.angle_gamma   90.00
#
_symmetry.space_group_name_H-M   'P 1'
#
loop_
_entity.id
_entity.type
_entity.pdbx_description
1 polymer ?
#
loop_
_entity_poly.entity_id
_entity_poly.type
_entity_poly.pdbx_seq_one_letter_code
_entity_poly.pdbx_strand_id
1 'polypeptide(L)'
;MVKGMKAKKCVICNARKGKRFCVKENEFICSRCCGLIRDPQLCPNDCLFLSSLAEKKEVGELPLYKVLMTTPKGSRSIVIAREKENGRLQFISVLVDEWKMGLKDCFGEQDISKKDFNRLIARQPHYVDADINKCKEIIKRGILVAETLGLKIPREFRELKHILGDLDKVEVTGSLYKCFECGKGDLPDEIVELIKEVTLHDVAAGVCGTEDETMIFFVCDKCRGEKEEVEKGVEVIEEEVE
;
A
#
# COMPACT_ATOMS: atom_id res chain seq x y z
N MET A 1 -14.73 9.92 54.94
CA MET A 1 -15.71 9.58 53.88
C MET A 1 -15.68 10.69 52.82
N VAL A 2 -15.03 10.45 51.68
CA VAL A 2 -14.94 11.45 50.59
C VAL A 2 -16.22 11.34 49.74
N LYS A 3 -17.02 12.41 49.69
CA LYS A 3 -18.25 12.51 48.88
C LYS A 3 -17.92 12.27 47.40
N GLY A 4 -18.58 11.29 46.78
CA GLY A 4 -18.40 10.96 45.37
C GLY A 4 -18.81 12.12 44.46
N MET A 5 -17.86 12.63 43.67
CA MET A 5 -18.13 13.58 42.59
C MET A 5 -19.09 12.93 41.57
N LYS A 6 -20.21 13.60 41.27
CA LYS A 6 -21.13 13.18 40.19
C LYS A 6 -20.33 13.11 38.88
N ALA A 7 -20.30 11.94 38.24
CA ALA A 7 -19.61 11.76 36.97
C ALA A 7 -20.23 12.69 35.90
N LYS A 8 -19.43 13.59 35.32
CA LYS A 8 -19.86 14.47 34.23
C LYS A 8 -20.31 13.64 33.01
N LYS A 9 -21.29 14.14 32.26
CA LYS A 9 -21.71 13.54 30.98
C LYS A 9 -20.74 13.93 29.88
N CYS A 10 -20.65 13.11 28.84
CA CYS A 10 -19.85 13.37 27.66
C CYS A 10 -20.41 14.57 26.90
N VAL A 11 -19.61 15.63 26.72
CA VAL A 11 -20.07 16.86 26.05
C VAL A 11 -20.51 16.62 24.60
N ILE A 12 -19.93 15.63 23.90
CA ILE A 12 -20.25 15.34 22.49
C ILE A 12 -21.61 14.65 22.32
N CYS A 13 -21.99 13.73 23.22
CA CYS A 13 -23.17 12.89 23.01
C CYS A 13 -24.25 13.03 24.07
N ASN A 14 -23.95 13.68 25.20
CA ASN A 14 -24.83 13.87 26.36
C ASN A 14 -25.54 12.60 26.90
N ALA A 15 -25.16 11.42 26.41
CA ALA A 15 -25.76 10.13 26.75
C ALA A 15 -24.83 9.30 27.66
N ARG A 16 -23.52 9.32 27.39
CA ARG A 16 -22.54 8.49 28.10
C ARG A 16 -21.80 9.29 29.16
N LYS A 17 -21.22 8.60 30.15
CA LYS A 17 -20.33 9.22 31.14
C LYS A 17 -19.05 9.75 30.45
N GLY A 18 -18.71 11.01 30.70
CA GLY A 18 -17.46 11.62 30.31
C GLY A 18 -16.34 11.08 31.21
N LYS A 19 -15.44 10.29 30.64
CA LYS A 19 -14.35 9.61 31.36
C LYS A 19 -12.96 10.10 30.94
N ARG A 20 -12.87 10.89 29.87
CA ARG A 20 -11.62 11.38 29.28
C ARG A 20 -11.72 12.87 29.12
N PHE A 21 -10.79 13.64 29.65
CA PHE A 21 -10.72 15.07 29.37
C PHE A 21 -10.18 15.27 27.95
N CYS A 22 -10.90 16.00 27.11
CA CYS A 22 -10.46 16.34 25.76
C CYS A 22 -10.03 17.80 25.73
N VAL A 23 -8.76 18.04 25.39
CA VAL A 23 -8.19 19.39 25.31
C VAL A 23 -8.89 20.23 24.24
N LYS A 24 -9.19 19.64 23.07
CA LYS A 24 -9.89 20.31 21.97
C LYS A 24 -11.27 20.81 22.36
N GLU A 25 -12.05 19.96 23.04
CA GLU A 25 -13.41 20.30 23.49
C GLU A 25 -13.42 21.01 24.85
N ASN A 26 -12.25 21.11 25.50
CA ASN A 26 -12.05 21.62 26.86
C ASN A 26 -13.05 21.03 27.89
N GLU A 27 -13.44 19.77 27.73
CA GLU A 27 -14.39 19.09 28.62
C GLU A 27 -14.23 17.55 28.61
N PHE A 28 -14.99 16.87 29.49
CA PHE A 28 -15.02 15.42 29.54
C PHE A 28 -15.87 14.81 28.41
N ILE A 29 -15.26 13.87 27.68
CA ILE A 29 -15.90 13.06 26.65
C ILE A 29 -15.86 11.57 27.01
N CYS A 30 -16.73 10.78 26.40
CA CYS A 30 -16.72 9.32 26.54
C CYS A 30 -15.69 8.68 25.60
N SER A 31 -15.32 7.44 25.89
CA SER A 31 -14.35 6.69 25.08
C SER A 31 -14.77 6.53 23.62
N ARG A 32 -16.07 6.33 23.34
CA ARG A 32 -16.58 6.15 21.97
C ARG A 32 -16.52 7.45 21.17
N CYS A 33 -17.01 8.57 21.72
CA CYS A 33 -16.91 9.86 21.04
C CYS A 33 -15.45 10.25 20.83
N CYS A 34 -14.59 10.04 21.84
CA CYS A 34 -13.15 10.20 21.71
C CYS A 34 -12.58 9.38 20.55
N GLY A 35 -12.96 8.11 20.38
CA GLY A 35 -12.48 7.29 19.26
C GLY A 35 -13.00 7.73 17.88
N LEU A 36 -14.18 8.37 17.82
CA LEU A 36 -14.79 8.84 16.56
C LEU A 36 -14.20 10.17 16.08
N ILE A 37 -13.89 11.08 17.00
CA ILE A 37 -13.38 12.42 16.66
C ILE A 37 -11.86 12.55 16.78
N ARG A 38 -11.17 11.48 17.22
CA ARG A 38 -9.72 11.50 17.41
C ARG A 38 -9.02 11.42 16.06
N ASP A 39 -8.22 12.44 15.83
CA ASP A 39 -7.41 12.60 14.63
C ASP A 39 -5.96 12.91 15.06
N PRO A 40 -4.96 12.11 14.66
CA PRO A 40 -3.55 12.35 14.97
C PRO A 40 -3.01 13.70 14.50
N GLN A 41 -3.62 14.34 13.50
CA GLN A 41 -3.18 15.65 13.01
C GLN A 41 -3.80 16.82 13.78
N LEU A 42 -4.95 16.60 14.44
CA LEU A 42 -5.70 17.64 15.14
C LEU A 42 -5.69 17.48 16.67
N CYS A 43 -5.31 16.31 17.17
CA CYS A 43 -5.17 16.07 18.61
C CYS A 43 -3.81 16.60 19.09
N PRO A 44 -3.74 17.17 20.32
CA PRO A 44 -2.46 17.51 20.93
C PRO A 44 -1.55 16.30 21.05
N ASN A 45 -0.26 16.51 20.78
CA ASN A 45 0.77 15.46 20.82
C ASN A 45 0.93 14.84 22.21
N ASP A 46 0.56 15.55 23.28
CA ASP A 46 0.60 15.11 24.68
C ASP A 46 -0.69 14.40 25.14
N CYS A 47 -1.65 14.17 24.24
CA CYS A 47 -2.88 13.48 24.58
C CYS A 47 -2.59 12.01 24.98
N LEU A 48 -2.79 11.69 26.26
CA LEU A 48 -2.64 10.33 26.83
C LEU A 48 -3.48 9.25 26.14
N PHE A 49 -4.47 9.66 25.35
CA PHE A 49 -5.31 8.74 24.59
C PHE A 49 -4.94 8.68 23.11
N LEU A 50 -4.08 9.58 22.62
CA LEU A 50 -3.41 9.46 21.34
C LEU A 50 -2.29 8.42 21.45
N SER A 51 -1.54 8.44 22.56
CA SER A 51 -0.43 7.51 22.84
C SER A 51 -0.84 6.04 22.96
N SER A 52 -2.12 5.72 23.17
CA SER A 52 -2.61 4.33 23.15
C SER A 52 -2.70 3.73 21.73
N LEU A 53 -2.46 4.51 20.67
CA LEU A 53 -2.13 4.01 19.32
C LEU A 53 -0.60 3.91 19.11
N ALA A 54 0.17 4.50 20.01
CA ALA A 54 1.63 4.50 20.03
C ALA A 54 2.17 3.48 21.05
N GLU A 55 1.46 2.36 21.27
CA GLU A 55 2.08 1.18 21.88
C GLU A 55 3.14 0.66 20.90
N LYS A 56 4.35 1.22 21.07
CA LYS A 56 5.64 0.84 20.50
C LYS A 56 5.61 0.55 19.00
N LYS A 57 5.45 1.60 18.18
CA LYS A 57 6.24 1.65 16.95
C LYS A 57 7.70 1.58 17.38
N GLU A 58 8.34 0.42 17.25
CA GLU A 58 9.79 0.37 17.26
C GLU A 58 10.25 1.13 16.01
N VAL A 59 10.53 2.41 16.21
CA VAL A 59 11.00 3.32 15.15
C VAL A 59 12.51 3.12 15.03
N GLY A 60 12.92 2.41 13.99
CA GLY A 60 14.30 2.10 13.65
C GLY A 60 14.36 1.04 12.55
N GLU A 61 15.51 0.86 11.90
CA GLU A 61 15.71 -0.23 10.93
C GLU A 61 15.80 -1.58 11.66
N LEU A 62 14.66 -2.07 12.15
CA LEU A 62 14.56 -3.43 12.67
C LEU A 62 15.08 -4.44 11.62
N PRO A 63 15.76 -5.52 12.02
CA PRO A 63 16.28 -6.50 11.09
C PRO A 63 15.19 -7.07 10.19
N LEU A 64 15.50 -7.22 8.90
CA LEU A 64 14.60 -7.87 7.95
C LEU A 64 14.46 -9.35 8.29
N TYR A 65 13.21 -9.80 8.39
CA TYR A 65 12.89 -11.22 8.52
C TYR A 65 12.61 -11.85 7.16
N LYS A 66 11.68 -11.25 6.40
CA LYS A 66 11.32 -11.71 5.05
C LYS A 66 10.91 -10.54 4.16
N VAL A 67 11.28 -10.65 2.88
CA VAL A 67 10.84 -9.76 1.80
C VAL A 67 10.35 -10.66 0.68
N LEU A 68 9.05 -10.57 0.39
CA LEU A 68 8.37 -11.46 -0.54
C LEU A 68 7.60 -10.65 -1.57
N MET A 69 7.50 -11.18 -2.78
CA MET A 69 6.72 -10.56 -3.86
C MET A 69 6.06 -11.63 -4.72
N THR A 70 4.89 -11.34 -5.28
CA THR A 70 4.25 -12.22 -6.26
C THR A 70 4.91 -12.11 -7.63
N THR A 71 5.02 -13.24 -8.34
CA THR A 71 5.68 -13.29 -9.66
C THR A 71 4.86 -12.77 -10.85
N PRO A 72 3.52 -12.92 -10.90
CA PRO A 72 2.75 -12.37 -12.01
C PRO A 72 2.95 -10.86 -12.10
N LYS A 73 3.17 -10.38 -13.32
CA LYS A 73 3.26 -8.93 -13.59
C LYS A 73 1.86 -8.31 -13.43
N GLY A 74 1.80 -7.04 -13.06
CA GLY A 74 0.55 -6.26 -13.04
C GLY A 74 0.18 -5.86 -11.66
N SER A 75 -0.75 -6.60 -11.07
CA SER A 75 -0.99 -6.46 -9.64
C SER A 75 0.00 -7.34 -8.88
N ARG A 76 0.96 -6.70 -8.20
CA ARG A 76 1.91 -7.37 -7.33
C ARG A 76 1.54 -7.17 -5.87
N SER A 77 1.49 -8.26 -5.13
CA SER A 77 1.50 -8.21 -3.68
C SER A 77 2.95 -8.29 -3.19
N ILE A 78 3.32 -7.36 -2.31
CA ILE A 78 4.65 -7.25 -1.71
C ILE A 78 4.51 -7.36 -0.20
N VAL A 79 5.20 -8.30 0.44
CA VAL A 79 5.23 -8.47 1.89
C VAL A 79 6.62 -8.14 2.42
N ILE A 80 6.70 -7.24 3.40
CA ILE A 80 7.92 -6.95 4.14
C ILE A 80 7.66 -7.20 5.61
N ALA A 81 8.44 -8.09 6.21
CA ALA A 81 8.40 -8.42 7.63
C ALA A 81 9.74 -8.09 8.30
N ARG A 82 9.68 -7.50 9.48
CA ARG A 82 10.84 -7.20 10.33
C ARG A 82 10.68 -7.83 11.70
N GLU A 83 11.80 -8.24 12.28
CA GLU A 83 11.85 -8.85 13.60
C GLU A 83 12.13 -7.80 14.68
N LYS A 84 11.30 -7.81 15.72
CA LYS A 84 11.42 -6.97 16.91
C LYS A 84 12.36 -7.60 17.92
N GLU A 85 12.81 -6.82 18.90
CA GLU A 85 13.72 -7.29 19.96
C GLU A 85 13.16 -8.49 20.76
N ASN A 86 11.84 -8.56 20.89
CA ASN A 86 11.15 -9.66 21.59
C ASN A 86 11.01 -10.94 20.75
N GLY A 87 11.60 -11.00 19.56
CA GLY A 87 11.54 -12.15 18.64
C GLY A 87 10.21 -12.30 17.89
N ARG A 88 9.26 -11.39 18.10
CA ARG A 88 8.01 -11.31 17.32
C ARG A 88 8.21 -10.43 16.09
N LEU A 89 7.28 -10.52 15.14
CA LEU A 89 7.39 -9.81 13.88
C LEU A 89 6.39 -8.65 13.80
N GLN A 90 6.76 -7.64 13.03
CA GLN A 90 5.82 -6.73 12.39
C GLN A 90 5.91 -6.94 10.88
N PHE A 91 4.78 -6.82 10.17
CA PHE A 91 4.78 -6.94 8.72
C PHE A 91 3.77 -6.00 8.06
N ILE A 92 4.05 -5.69 6.80
CA ILE A 92 3.17 -4.97 5.89
C ILE A 92 3.06 -5.79 4.60
N SER A 93 1.84 -5.91 4.07
CA SER A 93 1.52 -6.44 2.75
C SER A 93 0.91 -5.32 1.93
N VAL A 94 1.51 -5.02 0.78
CA VAL A 94 1.14 -3.91 -0.09
C VAL A 94 0.73 -4.49 -1.45
N LEU A 95 -0.47 -4.16 -1.93
CA LEU A 95 -0.92 -4.49 -3.27
C LEU A 95 -0.70 -3.29 -4.19
N VAL A 96 0.16 -3.47 -5.19
CA VAL A 96 0.48 -2.44 -6.20
C VAL A 96 0.08 -2.94 -7.57
N ASP A 97 -0.78 -2.18 -8.23
CA ASP A 97 -1.05 -2.27 -9.66
C ASP A 97 -0.03 -1.42 -10.42
N GLU A 98 0.93 -2.09 -11.04
CA GLU A 98 2.03 -1.46 -11.77
C GLU A 98 1.59 -0.79 -13.09
N TRP A 99 0.38 -1.06 -13.60
CA TRP A 99 -0.03 -0.65 -14.95
C TRP A 99 -1.12 0.40 -14.98
N LYS A 100 -1.86 0.55 -13.89
CA LYS A 100 -3.08 1.37 -13.91
C LYS A 100 -3.24 2.18 -12.63
N MET A 101 -3.61 1.55 -11.52
CA MET A 101 -4.02 2.29 -10.31
C MET A 101 -2.89 2.67 -9.35
N GLY A 102 -1.71 2.05 -9.47
CA GLY A 102 -0.67 2.22 -8.48
C GLY A 102 -1.00 1.48 -7.19
N LEU A 103 -0.88 2.16 -6.05
CA LEU A 103 -1.15 1.57 -4.74
C LEU A 103 -2.66 1.26 -4.55
N LYS A 104 -3.05 -0.02 -4.67
CA LYS A 104 -4.45 -0.48 -4.54
C LYS A 104 -4.86 -0.69 -3.09
N ASP A 105 -4.08 -1.46 -2.34
CA ASP A 105 -4.45 -1.86 -0.98
C ASP A 105 -3.23 -2.10 -0.08
N CYS A 106 -3.45 -2.13 1.23
CA CYS A 106 -2.43 -2.41 2.23
C CYS A 106 -3.05 -3.02 3.48
N PHE A 107 -2.43 -4.07 4.01
CA PHE A 107 -2.76 -4.63 5.33
C PHE A 107 -1.49 -5.09 6.05
N GLY A 108 -1.60 -5.44 7.33
CA GLY A 108 -0.48 -5.95 8.10
C GLY A 108 -0.73 -5.94 9.60
N GLU A 109 0.25 -6.39 10.36
CA GLU A 109 0.21 -6.44 11.81
C GLU A 109 1.51 -5.94 12.41
N GLN A 110 1.43 -5.26 13.55
CA GLN A 110 2.60 -4.78 14.29
C GLN A 110 3.16 -5.82 15.26
N ASP A 111 2.43 -6.92 15.52
CA ASP A 111 2.86 -7.92 16.49
C ASP A 111 2.32 -9.33 16.24
N ILE A 112 3.02 -10.10 15.39
CA ILE A 112 2.66 -11.48 15.05
C ILE A 112 3.79 -12.46 15.44
N SER A 113 3.44 -13.69 15.82
CA SER A 113 4.46 -14.73 16.04
C SER A 113 5.07 -15.18 14.70
N LYS A 114 6.34 -15.59 14.69
CA LYS A 114 6.97 -16.17 13.47
C LYS A 114 6.17 -17.35 12.90
N LYS A 115 5.58 -18.18 13.78
CA LYS A 115 4.77 -19.33 13.40
C LYS A 115 3.48 -18.90 12.68
N ASP A 116 2.78 -17.90 13.21
CA ASP A 116 1.52 -17.43 12.62
C ASP A 116 1.77 -16.67 11.32
N PHE A 117 2.84 -15.87 11.26
CA PHE A 117 3.29 -15.22 10.02
C PHE A 117 3.60 -16.26 8.93
N ASN A 118 4.42 -17.27 9.24
CA ASN A 118 4.75 -18.31 8.26
C ASN A 118 3.52 -19.11 7.81
N ARG A 119 2.53 -19.32 8.70
CA ARG A 119 1.25 -19.92 8.33
C ARG A 119 0.43 -19.02 7.40
N LEU A 120 0.43 -17.71 7.62
CA LEU A 120 -0.25 -16.74 6.76
C LEU A 120 0.36 -16.77 5.35
N ILE A 121 1.68 -16.72 5.26
CA ILE A 121 2.40 -16.78 3.96
C ILE A 121 2.18 -18.12 3.26
N ALA A 122 2.25 -19.24 3.97
CA ALA A 122 2.09 -20.57 3.38
C ALA A 122 0.69 -20.82 2.79
N ARG A 123 -0.33 -20.05 3.20
CA ARG A 123 -1.68 -20.11 2.63
C ARG A 123 -1.82 -19.32 1.32
N GLN A 124 -0.83 -18.51 0.98
CA GLN A 124 -0.83 -17.68 -0.22
C GLN A 124 0.01 -18.36 -1.29
N PRO A 125 -0.58 -18.75 -2.44
CA PRO A 125 0.06 -19.72 -3.34
C PRO A 125 1.28 -19.21 -4.13
N HIS A 126 1.63 -17.92 -4.10
CA HIS A 126 2.56 -17.35 -5.11
C HIS A 126 3.56 -16.30 -4.63
N TYR A 127 4.13 -16.43 -3.44
CA TYR A 127 5.24 -15.56 -3.01
C TYR A 127 6.61 -16.16 -3.32
N VAL A 128 7.52 -15.33 -3.82
CA VAL A 128 8.95 -15.62 -3.92
C VAL A 128 9.75 -14.61 -3.12
N ASP A 129 10.94 -14.99 -2.65
CA ASP A 129 11.85 -14.03 -2.02
C ASP A 129 12.24 -12.92 -3.02
N ALA A 130 12.31 -11.68 -2.55
CA ALA A 130 12.52 -10.51 -3.38
C ALA A 130 13.54 -9.53 -2.78
N ASP A 131 14.14 -8.71 -3.64
CA ASP A 131 15.03 -7.63 -3.22
C ASP A 131 14.24 -6.45 -2.65
N ILE A 132 14.65 -5.96 -1.48
CA ILE A 132 13.94 -4.87 -0.79
C ILE A 132 13.97 -3.56 -1.56
N ASN A 133 15.07 -3.23 -2.23
CA ASN A 133 15.17 -1.98 -2.97
C ASN A 133 14.23 -2.03 -4.17
N LYS A 134 14.16 -3.18 -4.85
CA LYS A 134 13.20 -3.38 -5.92
C LYS A 134 11.75 -3.27 -5.45
N CYS A 135 11.42 -3.87 -4.31
CA CYS A 135 10.10 -3.73 -3.69
C CYS A 135 9.78 -2.26 -3.37
N LYS A 136 10.75 -1.52 -2.80
CA LYS A 136 10.60 -0.10 -2.49
C LYS A 136 10.37 0.75 -3.73
N GLU A 137 11.09 0.51 -4.83
CA GLU A 137 10.86 1.20 -6.11
C GLU A 137 9.43 1.02 -6.62
N ILE A 138 8.93 -0.22 -6.59
CA ILE A 138 7.56 -0.55 -7.04
C ILE A 138 6.54 0.16 -6.16
N ILE A 139 6.70 0.07 -4.84
CA ILE A 139 5.80 0.73 -3.88
C ILE A 139 5.84 2.25 -4.06
N LYS A 140 7.03 2.85 -4.17
CA LYS A 140 7.20 4.31 -4.36
C LYS A 140 6.52 4.79 -5.64
N ARG A 141 6.68 4.04 -6.74
CA ARG A 141 6.00 4.32 -8.01
C ARG A 141 4.48 4.15 -7.88
N GLY A 142 4.02 3.11 -7.20
CA GLY A 142 2.59 2.89 -6.93
C GLY A 142 1.95 4.03 -6.15
N ILE A 143 2.66 4.57 -5.15
CA ILE A 143 2.22 5.77 -4.42
C ILE A 143 2.14 6.97 -5.36
N LEU A 144 3.19 7.21 -6.16
CA LEU A 144 3.24 8.32 -7.11
C LEU A 144 2.06 8.27 -8.10
N VAL A 145 1.75 7.09 -8.65
CA VAL A 145 0.61 6.87 -9.53
C VAL A 145 -0.71 7.22 -8.83
N ALA A 146 -0.94 6.65 -7.65
CA ALA A 146 -2.17 6.87 -6.89
C ALA A 146 -2.35 8.37 -6.52
N GLU A 147 -1.28 9.05 -6.10
CA GLU A 147 -1.29 10.48 -5.79
C GLU A 147 -1.53 11.33 -7.04
N THR A 148 -0.90 11.00 -8.16
CA THR A 148 -1.07 11.72 -9.44
C THR A 148 -2.52 11.64 -9.95
N LEU A 149 -3.17 10.49 -9.73
CA LEU A 149 -4.58 10.27 -10.08
C LEU A 149 -5.57 10.80 -9.04
N GLY A 150 -5.09 11.36 -7.92
CA GLY A 150 -5.95 11.82 -6.83
C GLY A 150 -6.66 10.68 -6.07
N LEU A 151 -6.15 9.45 -6.15
CA LEU A 151 -6.72 8.30 -5.46
C LEU A 151 -6.37 8.30 -3.98
N LYS A 152 -7.29 7.78 -3.16
CA LYS A 152 -7.11 7.73 -1.71
C LYS A 152 -6.11 6.65 -1.33
N ILE A 153 -4.97 7.05 -0.80
CA ILE A 153 -4.02 6.13 -0.16
C ILE A 153 -4.70 5.39 1.03
N PRO A 154 -4.61 4.05 1.13
CA PRO A 154 -5.18 3.28 2.23
C PRO A 154 -4.72 3.77 3.60
N ARG A 155 -5.59 3.68 4.61
CA ARG A 155 -5.28 4.17 5.96
C ARG A 155 -4.18 3.34 6.59
N GLU A 156 -4.30 2.03 6.46
CA GLU A 156 -3.39 0.98 6.92
C GLU A 156 -1.98 1.23 6.38
N PHE A 157 -1.86 1.65 5.12
CA PHE A 157 -0.56 2.03 4.54
C PHE A 157 0.09 3.16 5.33
N ARG A 158 -0.64 4.23 5.67
CA ARG A 158 -0.07 5.35 6.46
C ARG A 158 0.38 4.91 7.84
N GLU A 159 -0.34 3.96 8.45
CA GLU A 159 -0.03 3.44 9.78
C GLU A 159 1.22 2.54 9.77
N LEU A 160 1.34 1.69 8.73
CA LEU A 160 2.33 0.62 8.63
C LEU A 160 3.56 0.95 7.75
N LYS A 161 3.54 2.03 6.94
CA LYS A 161 4.63 2.35 5.98
C LYS A 161 6.03 2.42 6.59
N HIS A 162 6.13 2.70 7.89
CA HIS A 162 7.40 2.70 8.63
C HIS A 162 8.11 1.34 8.58
N ILE A 163 7.39 0.23 8.42
CA ILE A 163 7.95 -1.14 8.25
C ILE A 163 8.75 -1.25 6.95
N LEU A 164 8.40 -0.48 5.93
CA LEU A 164 9.14 -0.44 4.65
C LEU A 164 10.53 0.18 4.84
N GLY A 165 10.74 0.94 5.91
CA GLY A 165 11.90 1.80 6.11
C GLY A 165 11.76 3.11 5.34
N ASP A 166 12.87 3.81 5.15
CA ASP A 166 12.88 5.10 4.46
C ASP A 166 12.58 4.92 2.95
N LEU A 167 11.47 5.53 2.51
CA LEU A 167 11.04 5.59 1.11
C LEU A 167 11.36 6.94 0.45
N ASP A 168 11.83 7.93 1.21
CA ASP A 168 12.11 9.27 0.67
C ASP A 168 13.46 9.28 -0.07
N LYS A 169 14.35 8.35 0.28
CA LYS A 169 15.60 8.06 -0.45
C LYS A 169 15.41 7.28 -1.76
N VAL A 170 14.20 6.82 -2.05
CA VAL A 170 13.92 6.01 -3.24
C VAL A 170 13.53 6.94 -4.38
N GLU A 171 14.40 7.04 -5.37
CA GLU A 171 14.13 7.81 -6.58
C GLU A 171 13.36 6.98 -7.60
N VAL A 172 12.31 7.57 -8.17
CA VAL A 172 11.55 7.00 -9.28
C VAL A 172 11.65 7.96 -10.45
N THR A 173 12.22 7.48 -11.57
CA THR A 173 12.51 8.31 -12.75
C THR A 173 11.77 7.82 -13.99
N GLY A 174 11.72 8.66 -15.02
CA GLY A 174 11.06 8.40 -16.30
C GLY A 174 9.54 8.52 -16.24
N SER A 175 8.85 7.89 -17.18
CA SER A 175 7.40 7.93 -17.31
C SER A 175 6.69 7.37 -16.07
N LEU A 176 5.46 7.82 -15.82
CA LEU A 176 4.66 7.42 -14.66
C LEU A 176 4.45 5.88 -14.62
N TYR A 177 4.03 5.33 -15.76
CA TYR A 177 3.89 3.90 -16.01
C TYR A 177 5.07 3.35 -16.79
N LYS A 178 5.39 2.07 -16.62
CA LYS A 178 6.48 1.38 -17.32
C LYS A 178 5.94 0.30 -18.22
N CYS A 179 6.73 -0.07 -19.22
CA CYS A 179 6.46 -1.18 -20.13
C CYS A 179 6.02 -2.44 -19.38
N PHE A 180 4.86 -2.98 -19.75
CA PHE A 180 4.31 -4.21 -19.21
C PHE A 180 5.28 -5.40 -19.34
N GLU A 181 5.98 -5.48 -20.47
CA GLU A 181 6.84 -6.62 -20.77
C GLU A 181 8.15 -6.56 -19.98
N CYS A 182 8.95 -5.52 -20.15
CA CYS A 182 10.28 -5.48 -19.51
C CYS A 182 10.27 -4.87 -18.11
N GLY A 183 9.19 -4.21 -17.69
CA GLY A 183 9.06 -3.53 -16.40
C GLY A 183 10.00 -2.33 -16.19
N LYS A 184 10.69 -1.90 -17.26
CA LYS A 184 11.76 -0.87 -17.19
C LYS A 184 11.59 0.25 -18.21
N GLY A 185 11.19 -0.09 -19.43
CA GLY A 185 11.06 0.87 -20.52
C GLY A 185 10.03 1.94 -20.22
N ASP A 186 10.36 3.19 -20.54
CA ASP A 186 9.43 4.30 -20.49
C ASP A 186 8.32 4.14 -21.52
N LEU A 187 7.15 4.67 -21.19
CA LEU A 187 6.01 4.78 -22.08
C LEU A 187 5.85 6.23 -22.55
N PRO A 188 5.47 6.47 -23.82
CA PRO A 188 5.19 7.81 -24.32
C PRO A 188 4.10 8.52 -23.51
N ASP A 189 4.17 9.85 -23.43
CA ASP A 189 3.22 10.65 -22.64
C ASP A 189 1.77 10.45 -23.08
N GLU A 190 1.51 10.31 -24.38
CA GLU A 190 0.16 10.03 -24.92
C GLU A 190 -0.43 8.72 -24.37
N ILE A 191 0.42 7.70 -24.20
CA ILE A 191 0.02 6.41 -23.62
C ILE A 191 -0.19 6.56 -22.11
N VAL A 192 0.65 7.35 -21.43
CA VAL A 192 0.49 7.65 -20.01
C VAL A 192 -0.84 8.36 -19.74
N GLU A 193 -1.22 9.35 -20.56
CA GLU A 193 -2.51 10.03 -20.43
C GLU A 193 -3.69 9.09 -20.68
N LEU A 194 -3.61 8.23 -21.71
CA LEU A 194 -4.63 7.23 -21.98
C LEU A 194 -4.83 6.27 -20.79
N ILE A 195 -3.74 5.80 -20.17
CA ILE A 195 -3.82 4.96 -18.97
C ILE A 195 -4.54 5.70 -17.83
N LYS A 196 -4.23 6.98 -17.61
CA LYS A 196 -4.89 7.78 -16.57
C LYS A 196 -6.39 7.92 -16.83
N GLU A 197 -6.79 8.23 -18.07
CA GLU A 197 -8.19 8.37 -18.47
C GLU A 197 -8.98 7.08 -18.21
N VAL A 198 -8.47 5.94 -18.69
CA VAL A 198 -9.08 4.63 -18.45
C VAL A 198 -9.16 4.31 -16.95
N THR A 199 -8.12 4.66 -16.19
CA THR A 199 -8.12 4.45 -14.74
C THR A 199 -9.21 5.25 -14.05
N LEU A 200 -9.32 6.55 -14.36
CA LEU A 200 -10.30 7.43 -13.73
C LEU A 200 -11.73 7.05 -14.11
N HIS A 201 -11.95 6.62 -15.35
CA HIS A 201 -13.23 6.08 -15.79
C HIS A 201 -13.64 4.86 -14.95
N ASP A 202 -12.74 3.88 -14.79
CA ASP A 202 -13.05 2.65 -14.07
C ASP A 202 -13.21 2.87 -12.56
N VAL A 203 -12.46 3.83 -12.00
CA VAL A 203 -12.66 4.28 -10.62
C VAL A 203 -14.05 4.89 -10.44
N ALA A 204 -14.47 5.76 -11.37
CA ALA A 204 -15.78 6.39 -11.32
C ALA A 204 -16.92 5.37 -11.50
N ALA A 205 -16.71 4.34 -12.32
CA ALA A 205 -17.64 3.24 -12.51
C ALA A 205 -17.64 2.22 -11.34
N GLY A 206 -16.64 2.27 -10.45
CA GLY A 206 -16.52 1.36 -9.31
C GLY A 206 -16.16 -0.09 -9.70
N VAL A 207 -15.54 -0.28 -10.87
CA VAL A 207 -15.17 -1.60 -11.42
C VAL A 207 -13.71 -1.98 -11.15
N CYS A 208 -12.91 -1.07 -10.60
CA CYS A 208 -11.54 -1.36 -10.20
C CYS A 208 -11.45 -2.51 -9.18
N GLY A 209 -10.68 -3.55 -9.50
CA GLY A 209 -10.54 -4.75 -8.68
C GLY A 209 -11.67 -5.77 -8.85
N THR A 210 -12.59 -5.56 -9.80
CA THR A 210 -13.63 -6.53 -10.17
C THR A 210 -13.30 -7.20 -11.51
N GLU A 211 -14.10 -8.20 -11.89
CA GLU A 211 -13.98 -8.86 -13.20
C GLU A 211 -14.28 -7.90 -14.38
N ASP A 212 -14.95 -6.78 -14.10
CA ASP A 212 -15.29 -5.75 -15.08
C ASP A 212 -14.19 -4.68 -15.23
N GLU A 213 -13.07 -4.81 -14.51
CA GLU A 213 -11.94 -3.88 -14.62
C GLU A 213 -11.33 -3.92 -16.03
N THR A 214 -11.18 -2.75 -16.66
CA THR A 214 -10.52 -2.65 -17.97
C THR A 214 -9.04 -3.02 -17.85
N MET A 215 -8.65 -4.11 -18.50
CA MET A 215 -7.27 -4.57 -18.57
C MET A 215 -6.53 -3.88 -19.72
N ILE A 216 -5.46 -3.15 -19.39
CA ILE A 216 -4.64 -2.42 -20.36
C ILE A 216 -3.17 -2.87 -20.27
N PHE A 217 -2.55 -3.06 -21.42
CA PHE A 217 -1.17 -3.53 -21.53
C PHE A 217 -0.43 -2.72 -22.59
N PHE A 218 0.53 -1.92 -22.15
CA PHE A 218 1.35 -1.10 -23.05
C PHE A 218 2.81 -1.51 -22.96
N VAL A 219 3.48 -1.61 -24.12
CA VAL A 219 4.89 -1.97 -24.23
C VAL A 219 5.68 -0.80 -24.82
N CYS A 220 6.94 -0.66 -24.39
CA CYS A 220 7.84 0.36 -24.92
C CYS A 220 8.30 0.02 -26.35
N ASP A 221 8.84 1.02 -27.05
CA ASP A 221 9.26 0.91 -28.45
C ASP A 221 10.27 -0.22 -28.68
N LYS A 222 11.21 -0.41 -27.74
CA LYS A 222 12.17 -1.52 -27.83
C LYS A 222 11.47 -2.88 -27.84
N CYS A 223 10.56 -3.12 -26.90
CA CYS A 223 9.82 -4.39 -26.82
C CYS A 223 8.79 -4.54 -27.95
N ARG A 224 8.35 -3.42 -28.57
CA ARG A 224 7.51 -3.45 -29.77
C ARG A 224 8.34 -3.87 -30.99
N GLY A 225 9.50 -3.27 -31.21
CA GLY A 225 10.40 -3.61 -32.32
C GLY A 225 10.90 -5.05 -32.28
N GLU A 226 11.24 -5.58 -31.10
CA GLU A 226 11.62 -7.00 -30.92
C GLU A 226 10.49 -7.96 -31.33
N LYS A 227 9.21 -7.59 -31.18
CA LYS A 227 8.08 -8.42 -31.63
C LYS A 227 7.90 -8.35 -33.14
N GLU A 228 8.01 -7.16 -33.72
CA GLU A 228 7.89 -6.95 -35.16
C GLU A 228 9.02 -7.64 -35.96
N GLU A 229 10.23 -7.72 -35.40
CA GLU A 229 11.36 -8.45 -36.00
C GLU A 229 11.18 -9.97 -35.93
N VAL A 230 10.61 -10.49 -34.84
CA VAL A 230 10.29 -11.92 -34.70
C VAL A 230 9.17 -12.33 -35.67
N GLU A 231 8.14 -11.51 -35.84
CA GLU A 231 7.06 -11.77 -36.80
C GLU A 231 7.56 -11.74 -38.26
N LYS A 232 8.50 -10.85 -38.59
CA LYS A 232 9.12 -10.79 -39.94
C LYS A 232 10.13 -11.92 -40.19
N GLY A 233 10.70 -12.52 -39.15
CA GLY A 233 11.62 -13.66 -39.26
C GLY A 233 10.95 -15.03 -39.43
N VAL A 234 9.61 -15.09 -39.36
CA VAL A 234 8.82 -16.33 -39.47
C VAL A 234 8.12 -16.47 -40.84
N GLU A 235 8.22 -15.47 -41.73
CA GLU A 235 7.81 -15.65 -43.13
C GLU A 235 8.93 -16.29 -43.98
N VAL A 236 8.57 -17.41 -44.62
CA VAL A 236 9.29 -18.22 -45.62
C VAL A 236 10.21 -19.33 -45.09
N ILE A 237 9.59 -20.48 -44.80
CA ILE A 237 10.09 -21.78 -45.28
C ILE A 237 8.87 -22.51 -45.89
N GLU A 238 8.48 -22.13 -47.11
CA GLU A 238 7.75 -23.08 -47.97
C GLU A 238 8.82 -24.01 -48.55
N GLU A 239 8.94 -25.22 -48.00
CA GLU A 239 9.70 -26.28 -48.64
C GLU A 239 8.96 -26.66 -49.94
N GLU A 240 9.55 -26.31 -51.09
CA GLU A 240 9.19 -26.89 -52.38
C GLU A 240 9.47 -28.40 -52.30
N VAL A 241 8.40 -29.19 -52.30
CA VAL A 241 8.48 -30.64 -52.48
C VAL A 241 8.56 -30.91 -53.98
N GLU A 242 9.76 -31.22 -54.48
CA GLU A 242 9.98 -31.87 -55.78
C GLU A 242 9.56 -33.36 -55.76
#